data_AF-A0A821GNZ3-F1
#
_entry.id   AF-A0A821GNZ3-F1
#
_cell.length_a   1.000
_cell.length_b   1.000
_cell.length_c   1.000
_cell.angle_alpha   90.00
_cell.angle_beta   90.00
_cell.angle_gamma   90.00
#
_symmetry.space_group_name_H-M   'P 1'
#
loop_
_entity.id
_entity.type
_entity.pdbx_description
1 polymer ?
#
loop_
_entity_poly.entity_id
_entity_poly.type
_entity_poly.pdbx_seq_one_letter_code
_entity_poly.pdbx_strand_id
1 'polypeptide(L)' 'MALAKRIKYPSVIERYYTKYYRTNVHNETNNDTLVLVHSNRVCVLMLSERHPILEKSLVINSIESLANINQSMSGK' A
#
# COMPACT_ATOMS: atom_id res chain seq x y z
N MET A 1 -13.13 12.31 -38.59
CA MET A 1 -13.72 12.31 -37.23
C MET A 1 -12.61 12.03 -36.23
N ALA A 2 -12.20 13.03 -35.44
CA ALA A 2 -11.20 12.82 -34.41
C ALA A 2 -11.86 12.16 -33.19
N LEU A 3 -11.32 11.03 -32.74
CA LEU A 3 -11.74 10.37 -31.51
C LEU A 3 -11.48 11.33 -30.34
N ALA A 4 -12.53 11.73 -29.62
CA ALA A 4 -12.38 12.55 -28.42
C ALA A 4 -11.40 11.86 -27.45
N LYS A 5 -10.31 12.56 -27.11
CA LYS A 5 -9.29 12.09 -26.16
C LYS A 5 -9.97 11.82 -24.82
N ARG A 6 -10.10 10.55 -24.43
CA ARG A 6 -10.62 10.19 -23.10
C ARG A 6 -9.71 10.82 -22.04
N ILE A 7 -10.24 11.78 -21.29
CA ILE A 7 -9.56 12.37 -20.14
C ILE A 7 -9.51 11.29 -19.05
N LYS A 8 -8.32 10.74 -18.80
CA LYS A 8 -8.13 9.79 -17.71
C LYS A 8 -8.10 10.58 -16.41
N TYR A 9 -9.14 10.44 -15.60
CA TYR A 9 -9.17 11.03 -14.27
C TYR A 9 -8.25 10.25 -13.33
N PRO A 10 -7.47 10.94 -12.49
CA PRO A 10 -6.61 10.28 -11.52
C PRO A 10 -7.45 9.60 -10.43
N SER A 11 -6.99 8.42 -10.01
CA SER A 11 -7.56 7.64 -8.91
C SER A 11 -7.44 8.37 -7.58
N VAL A 12 -8.13 7.86 -6.54
CA VAL A 12 -8.02 8.40 -5.16
C VAL A 12 -6.57 8.34 -4.67
N ILE A 13 -5.86 7.25 -4.95
CA ILE A 13 -4.47 7.06 -4.54
C ILE A 13 -3.58 8.13 -5.19
N GLU A 14 -3.71 8.31 -6.51
CA GLU A 14 -2.90 9.29 -7.26
C GLU A 14 -3.20 10.74 -6.86
N ARG A 15 -4.41 11.04 -6.37
CA ARG A 15 -4.80 12.39 -5.95
C ARG A 15 -4.36 12.75 -4.54
N TYR A 16 -4.44 11.78 -3.62
CA TYR A 16 -4.41 12.08 -2.18
C TYR A 16 -3.21 11.47 -1.44
N TYR A 17 -2.46 10.56 -2.06
CA TYR A 17 -1.37 9.87 -1.41
C TYR A 17 -0.05 10.06 -2.15
N THR A 18 1.00 10.35 -1.38
CA THR A 18 2.38 10.29 -1.85
C THR A 18 2.90 8.86 -1.67
N LYS A 19 3.39 8.26 -2.75
CA LYS A 19 3.95 6.89 -2.74
C LYS A 19 5.40 6.92 -2.26
N TYR A 20 5.71 6.10 -1.28
CA TYR A 20 7.06 5.78 -0.85
C TYR A 20 7.24 4.26 -0.84
N TYR A 21 8.49 3.81 -0.91
CA TYR A 21 8.82 2.39 -0.80
C TYR A 21 9.85 2.19 0.30
N ARG A 22 9.63 1.19 1.12
CA ARG A 22 10.64 0.66 2.03
C ARG A 22 11.04 -0.72 1.53
N THR A 23 12.30 -0.85 1.18
CA THR A 23 12.86 -2.12 0.73
C THR A 23 13.37 -2.95 1.90
N ASN A 24 13.36 -4.26 1.73
CA ASN A 24 13.88 -5.23 2.69
C ASN A 24 13.41 -5.00 4.14
N VAL A 25 12.10 -4.83 4.32
CA VAL A 25 11.52 -4.68 5.65
C VAL A 25 11.87 -5.93 6.48
N HIS A 26 12.17 -5.74 7.76
CA HIS A 26 12.62 -6.82 8.66
C HIS A 26 13.92 -7.53 8.22
N ASN A 27 14.74 -6.90 7.38
CA ASN A 27 15.95 -7.49 6.78
C ASN A 27 15.66 -8.73 5.91
N GLU A 28 14.43 -8.88 5.42
CA GLU A 28 14.06 -9.96 4.53
C GLU A 28 14.19 -9.52 3.07
N THR A 29 14.86 -10.32 2.26
CA THR A 29 15.08 -9.99 0.84
C THR A 29 13.76 -9.91 0.08
N ASN A 30 13.56 -8.82 -0.65
CA ASN A 30 12.35 -8.54 -1.43
C ASN A 30 11.08 -8.36 -0.59
N ASN A 31 11.17 -8.28 0.75
CA ASN A 31 10.04 -7.90 1.59
C ASN A 31 9.82 -6.38 1.50
N ASP A 32 9.47 -5.93 0.29
CA ASP A 32 9.29 -4.53 -0.05
C ASP A 32 7.86 -4.10 0.25
N THR A 33 7.73 -3.01 1.01
CA THR A 33 6.44 -2.45 1.40
C THR A 33 6.23 -1.10 0.73
N LEU A 34 5.06 -0.92 0.12
CA LEU A 34 4.55 0.34 -0.38
C LEU A 34 3.94 1.12 0.79
N VAL A 35 4.39 2.35 0.99
CA VAL A 35 3.88 3.27 2.02
C VAL A 35 3.16 4.41 1.30
N LEU A 36 1.83 4.45 1.44
CA LEU A 36 1.00 5.54 0.92
C LEU A 36 0.77 6.56 2.02
N VAL A 37 1.37 7.74 1.91
CA VAL A 37 1.28 8.80 2.92
C VAL A 37 0.28 9.87 2.49
N HIS A 38 -0.72 10.13 3.31
CA HIS A 38 -1.67 11.22 3.12
C HIS A 38 -1.20 12.49 3.86
N SER A 39 -1.69 13.65 3.45
CA SER A 39 -1.33 14.96 4.03
C SER A 39 -1.70 15.13 5.51
N ASN A 40 -2.71 14.39 5.98
CA ASN A 40 -3.15 14.36 7.38
C ASN A 40 -2.31 13.41 8.26
N ARG A 41 -1.14 12.96 7.77
CA ARG A 41 -0.22 12.02 8.44
C ARG A 41 -0.78 10.61 8.66
N VAL A 42 -1.94 10.29 8.10
CA VAL A 42 -2.38 8.89 7.97
C VAL A 42 -1.55 8.23 6.87
N CYS A 43 -1.12 6.99 7.09
CA CYS A 43 -0.51 6.18 6.06
C CYS A 43 -1.25 4.85 5.90
N VAL A 44 -1.20 4.33 4.67
CA VAL A 44 -1.65 2.98 4.34
C VAL A 44 -0.43 2.19 3.90
N LEU A 45 -0.21 1.04 4.53
CA LEU A 45 0.83 0.10 4.15
C LEU A 45 0.23 -0.95 3.22
N MET A 46 0.93 -1.20 2.12
CA MET A 46 0.56 -2.19 1.11
C MET A 46 1.78 -3.00 0.71
N LEU A 47 1.57 -4.17 0.13
CA LEU A 47 2.65 -4.91 -0.53
C LEU A 47 3.14 -4.10 -1.74
N SER A 48 4.47 -4.04 -1.92
CA SER A 48 5.06 -3.51 -3.16
C SER A 48 4.62 -4.35 -4.36
N GLU A 49 4.52 -3.74 -5.54
CA GLU A 49 4.27 -4.46 -6.80
C GLU A 49 5.30 -5.55 -7.08
N ARG A 50 6.51 -5.43 -6.50
CA ARG A 50 7.61 -6.42 -6.60
C ARG A 50 7.67 -7.39 -5.42
N HIS A 51 6.70 -7.37 -4.52
CA HIS A 51 6.69 -8.25 -3.36
C HIS A 51 6.52 -9.72 -3.81
N PRO A 52 7.28 -10.69 -3.27
CA PRO A 52 7.26 -12.09 -3.69
C PRO A 52 5.87 -12.73 -3.74
N ILE A 53 4.98 -12.33 -2.83
CA ILE A 53 3.58 -12.82 -2.80
C ILE A 53 2.85 -12.46 -4.10
N LEU A 54 3.02 -11.22 -4.58
CA LEU A 54 2.37 -10.74 -5.81
C LEU A 54 3.12 -11.24 -7.05
N GLU A 55 4.45 -11.15 -7.07
CA GLU A 55 5.26 -11.56 -8.22
C GLU A 55 5.12 -13.06 -8.52
N LYS A 56 5.06 -13.90 -7.49
CA LYS A 56 4.90 -15.36 -7.64
C LYS A 56 3.44 -15.82 -7.62
N SER A 57 2.48 -14.89 -7.50
CA SER A 57 1.04 -15.20 -7.42
C SER A 57 0.73 -16.29 -6.38
N LEU A 58 1.31 -16.17 -5.18
CA LEU A 58 1.16 -17.17 -4.13
C LEU A 58 -0.28 -17.23 -3.62
N VAL A 59 -0.78 -18.44 -3.35
CA VAL A 59 -2.10 -18.65 -2.75
C VAL A 59 -2.04 -18.29 -1.27
N ILE A 60 -2.97 -17.43 -0.84
CA ILE A 60 -3.11 -17.02 0.55
C ILE A 60 -4.00 -18.06 1.25
N ASN A 61 -3.41 -18.86 2.13
CA ASN A 61 -4.13 -19.93 2.84
C ASN A 61 -4.77 -19.46 4.16
N SER A 62 -4.15 -18.50 4.84
CA SER A 62 -4.60 -17.95 6.11
C SER A 62 -4.11 -16.51 6.26
N ILE A 63 -4.89 -15.69 6.94
CA ILE A 63 -4.53 -14.32 7.30
C ILE A 63 -4.72 -14.18 8.81
N GLU A 64 -3.62 -14.01 9.53
CA GLU A 64 -3.65 -13.70 10.94
C GLU A 64 -3.54 -12.19 11.12
N SER A 65 -4.59 -11.56 11.63
CA SER A 65 -4.55 -10.15 12.02
C SER A 65 -4.59 -10.06 13.53
N LEU A 66 -3.65 -9.30 14.12
CA LEU A 66 -3.78 -8.89 15.51
C LEU A 66 -4.94 -7.89 15.59
N ALA A 67 -6.07 -8.32 16.14
CA ALA A 67 -7.23 -7.47 16.32
C ALA A 67 -6.85 -6.23 17.15
N ASN A 68 -6.91 -5.05 16.52
CA ASN A 68 -6.98 -3.75 17.16
C ASN A 68 -5.82 -3.34 18.09
N ILE A 69 -4.64 -3.08 17.52
CA ILE A 69 -3.56 -2.35 18.23
C ILE A 69 -3.95 -0.87 18.46
N ASN A 70 -4.99 -0.36 17.79
CA ASN A 70 -5.43 1.04 17.94
C ASN A 70 -6.00 1.39 19.32
N GLN A 71 -6.29 0.41 20.19
CA GLN A 71 -6.76 0.69 21.56
C GLN A 71 -5.66 1.28 22.46
N SER A 72 -4.37 1.01 22.19
CA SER A 72 -3.25 1.55 23.00
C SER A 72 -2.80 2.96 22.57
N MET A 73 -3.23 3.42 21.40
CA MET A 73 -2.83 4.72 20.82
C MET A 73 -3.90 5.81 20.97
N SER A 74 -5.11 5.47 21.46
CA SER A 74 -6.11 6.46 21.84
C SER A 74 -5.74 7.03 23.20
N GLY A 75 -4.85 8.02 23.20
CA GLY A 75 -4.58 8.85 24.37
C GLY A 75 -5.90 9.41 24.91
N LYS A 76 -6.17 9.12 26.18
CA LYS A 76 -6.87 10.07 27.04
C LYS A 76 -5.99 11.29 27.25
#